data_AF-A0A0S8A3R3-F1
#
_entry.id   AF-A0A0S8A3R3-F1
#
_cell.length_a   1.000
_cell.length_b   1.000
_cell.length_c   1.000
_cell.angle_alpha   90.00
_cell.angle_beta   90.00
_cell.angle_gamma   90.00
#
_symmetry.space_group_name_H-M   'P 1'
#
loop_
_entity.id
_entity.type
_entity.pdbx_description
1 polymer ?
#
loop_
_entity_poly.entity_id
_entity_poly.type
_entity_poly.pdbx_seq_one_letter_code
_entity_poly.pdbx_strand_id
1 'polypeptide(L)'
;MDYFPLIKRCRTLVFIAALLAGCDSPQSIFSSLALINSGKEFPYTQDRLALCQKTEDEFCLQAYQQVKKAKKSLFSKSREQALQLTLDTISKECAKQQKRLEEDLACSGAITALYFFSSKNDDNSIRSFLKTTSQAALQIVVSNGNMWLSNREDKAAWQELIAKSPLSAEDKKISLIYLDMEPQENQTINHLDDSV
;
A
#
# COMPACT_ATOMS: atom_id res chain seq x y z
N MET A 1 -15.68 -20.91 52.39
CA MET A 1 -16.21 -20.05 51.30
C MET A 1 -15.06 -19.16 50.94
N ASP A 2 -14.27 -19.58 49.96
CA ASP A 2 -12.91 -19.06 49.75
C ASP A 2 -12.65 -18.73 48.27
N TYR A 3 -12.38 -17.44 48.06
CA TYR A 3 -11.35 -16.81 47.24
C TYR A 3 -11.03 -17.33 45.81
N PHE A 4 -11.25 -16.43 44.84
CA PHE A 4 -10.47 -16.12 43.61
C PHE A 4 -9.74 -17.27 42.86
N PRO A 5 -10.02 -17.46 41.55
CA PRO A 5 -9.06 -18.12 40.67
C PRO A 5 -8.01 -17.11 40.16
N LEU A 6 -6.78 -17.34 40.59
CA LEU A 6 -5.56 -16.69 40.12
C LEU A 6 -5.19 -17.13 38.69
N ILE A 7 -4.89 -16.11 37.89
CA ILE A 7 -3.99 -16.07 36.74
C ILE A 7 -2.83 -17.09 36.88
N LYS A 8 -2.70 -17.98 35.88
CA LYS A 8 -1.49 -18.70 35.39
C LYS A 8 -2.00 -19.97 34.70
N ARG A 9 -1.90 -20.12 33.38
CA ARG A 9 -0.69 -20.64 32.71
C ARG A 9 -0.81 -20.41 31.19
N CYS A 10 -0.23 -19.32 30.71
CA CYS A 10 0.20 -19.17 29.31
C CYS A 10 1.74 -19.26 29.26
N ARG A 11 2.29 -20.30 29.88
CA ARG A 11 3.70 -20.71 29.87
C ARG A 11 3.60 -22.19 30.22
N THR A 12 3.73 -23.12 29.28
CA THR A 12 5.01 -23.57 28.74
C THR A 12 4.66 -24.57 27.64
N LEU A 13 4.71 -24.15 26.36
CA LEU A 13 4.77 -25.01 25.15
C LEU A 13 4.74 -24.14 23.86
N VAL A 14 5.41 -22.98 23.85
CA VAL A 14 5.41 -22.05 22.69
C VAL A 14 6.83 -21.53 22.40
N PHE A 15 7.83 -22.41 22.38
CA PHE A 15 9.21 -21.98 22.07
C PHE A 15 9.89 -22.69 20.89
N ILE A 16 9.18 -23.55 20.15
CA ILE A 16 9.73 -24.16 18.91
C ILE A 16 8.83 -23.92 17.67
N ALA A 17 7.61 -23.38 17.82
CA ALA A 17 6.76 -22.99 16.69
C ALA A 17 6.73 -21.47 16.40
N ALA A 18 7.42 -20.65 17.20
CA ALA A 18 7.42 -19.19 17.07
C ALA A 18 8.55 -18.62 16.21
N LEU A 19 9.37 -19.47 15.59
CA LEU A 19 10.49 -19.06 14.71
C LEU A 19 10.19 -19.19 13.21
N LEU A 20 9.00 -19.68 12.82
CA LEU A 20 8.63 -19.89 11.41
C LEU A 20 7.35 -19.17 10.97
N ALA A 21 6.65 -18.49 11.88
CA ALA A 21 5.61 -17.53 11.54
C ALA A 21 6.17 -16.12 11.72
N GLY A 22 7.01 -15.70 10.78
CA GLY A 22 7.37 -14.30 10.62
C GLY A 22 6.12 -13.51 10.25
N CYS A 23 5.32 -13.12 11.24
CA CYS A 23 4.26 -12.13 11.04
C CYS A 23 4.95 -10.79 10.76
N ASP A 24 5.20 -10.50 9.48
CA ASP A 24 5.60 -9.17 9.06
C ASP A 24 4.55 -8.18 9.59
N SER A 25 4.98 -7.19 10.37
CA SER A 25 4.06 -6.17 10.90
C SER A 25 3.49 -5.33 9.76
N PRO A 26 2.27 -4.75 9.89
CA PRO A 26 1.73 -3.85 8.88
C PRO A 26 2.71 -2.72 8.52
N GLN A 27 3.37 -2.14 9.54
CA GLN A 27 4.39 -1.12 9.33
C GLN A 27 5.52 -1.61 8.40
N SER A 28 6.04 -2.82 8.62
CA SER A 28 7.11 -3.40 7.79
C SER A 28 6.66 -3.64 6.36
N ILE A 29 5.45 -4.20 6.19
CA ILE A 29 4.85 -4.46 4.87
C ILE A 29 4.75 -3.16 4.08
N PHE A 30 4.08 -2.14 4.65
CA PHE A 30 3.83 -0.91 3.92
C PHE A 30 5.12 -0.09 3.73
N SER A 31 6.02 -0.01 4.71
CA SER A 31 7.32 0.65 4.50
C SER A 31 8.12 0.03 3.35
N SER A 32 8.05 -1.30 3.19
CA SER A 32 8.70 -1.97 2.05
C SER A 32 8.01 -1.65 0.73
N LEU A 33 6.67 -1.58 0.70
CA LEU A 33 5.92 -1.16 -0.50
C LEU A 33 6.19 0.30 -0.89
N ALA A 34 6.54 1.17 0.06
CA ALA A 34 6.92 2.55 -0.23
C ALA A 34 8.20 2.67 -1.07
N LEU A 35 9.03 1.63 -1.15
CA LEU A 35 10.19 1.58 -2.04
C LEU A 35 9.78 1.66 -3.52
N ILE A 36 8.53 1.29 -3.85
CA ILE A 36 7.98 1.54 -5.19
C ILE A 36 7.86 3.05 -5.45
N ASN A 37 8.02 3.95 -4.48
CA ASN A 37 8.09 5.40 -4.73
C ASN A 37 9.53 5.94 -4.66
N SER A 38 10.52 5.13 -4.24
CA SER A 38 11.92 5.55 -4.11
C SER A 38 12.68 5.43 -5.43
N GLY A 39 12.28 6.23 -6.42
CA GLY A 39 13.02 6.57 -7.64
C GLY A 39 14.11 5.60 -8.14
N LYS A 40 15.36 5.78 -7.71
CA LYS A 40 16.52 5.05 -8.26
C LYS A 40 16.66 3.60 -7.79
N GLU A 41 15.98 3.21 -6.73
CA GLU A 41 16.19 1.92 -6.07
C GLU A 41 15.24 0.84 -6.60
N PHE A 42 13.98 1.17 -6.87
CA PHE A 42 13.05 0.18 -7.41
C PHE A 42 13.09 0.13 -8.94
N PRO A 43 13.23 -1.05 -9.57
CA PRO A 43 13.20 -1.17 -11.03
C PRO A 43 11.76 -1.08 -11.55
N TYR A 44 11.27 0.14 -11.84
CA TYR A 44 9.87 0.38 -12.24
C TYR A 44 9.40 -0.32 -13.52
N THR A 45 10.31 -0.68 -14.42
CA THR A 45 10.00 -1.38 -15.68
C THR A 45 10.77 -2.68 -15.79
N GLN A 46 10.29 -3.61 -16.61
CA GLN A 46 11.00 -4.87 -16.88
C GLN A 46 12.41 -4.63 -17.43
N ASP A 47 12.58 -3.65 -18.31
CA ASP A 47 13.91 -3.28 -18.84
C ASP A 47 14.86 -2.80 -17.74
N ARG A 48 14.35 -2.07 -16.74
CA ARG A 48 15.15 -1.64 -15.57
C ARG A 48 15.50 -2.82 -14.68
N LEU A 49 14.57 -3.76 -14.46
CA LEU A 49 14.87 -4.97 -13.70
C LEU A 49 15.94 -5.82 -14.41
N ALA A 50 15.80 -6.02 -15.72
CA ALA A 50 16.78 -6.73 -16.54
C ALA A 50 18.15 -6.04 -16.52
N LEU A 51 18.19 -4.71 -16.53
CA LEU A 51 19.43 -3.95 -16.36
C LEU A 51 20.05 -4.22 -14.99
N CYS A 52 19.28 -4.13 -13.90
CA CYS A 52 19.77 -4.39 -12.54
C CYS A 52 20.32 -5.81 -12.38
N GLN A 53 19.68 -6.80 -12.99
CA GLN A 53 20.16 -8.19 -13.03
C GLN A 53 21.47 -8.32 -13.81
N LYS A 54 21.56 -7.67 -14.98
CA LYS A 54 22.75 -7.70 -15.84
C LYS A 54 23.96 -7.02 -15.19
N THR A 55 23.73 -5.94 -14.45
CA THR A 55 24.79 -5.17 -13.79
C THR A 55 25.03 -5.58 -12.35
N GLU A 56 24.29 -6.57 -11.84
CA GLU A 56 24.36 -7.03 -10.44
C GLU A 56 24.21 -5.86 -9.43
N ASP A 57 23.29 -4.93 -9.71
CA ASP A 57 23.02 -3.79 -8.83
C ASP A 57 22.32 -4.28 -7.55
N GLU A 58 23.10 -4.48 -6.48
CA GLU A 58 22.61 -5.03 -5.22
C GLU A 58 21.48 -4.21 -4.61
N PHE A 59 21.55 -2.87 -4.65
CA PHE A 59 20.51 -2.01 -4.08
C PHE A 59 19.20 -2.16 -4.85
N CYS A 60 19.30 -2.18 -6.18
CA CYS A 60 18.12 -2.35 -7.03
C CYS A 60 17.44 -3.72 -6.83
N LEU A 61 18.25 -4.78 -6.80
CA LEU A 61 17.77 -6.14 -6.61
C LEU A 61 17.19 -6.34 -5.20
N GLN A 62 17.80 -5.76 -4.17
CA GLN A 62 17.27 -5.81 -2.81
C GLN A 62 15.92 -5.09 -2.69
N ALA A 63 15.78 -3.88 -3.26
CA ALA A 63 14.52 -3.15 -3.26
C ALA A 63 13.40 -3.96 -3.96
N TYR A 64 13.71 -4.55 -5.12
CA TYR A 64 12.78 -5.43 -5.83
C TYR A 64 12.32 -6.62 -4.96
N GLN A 65 13.26 -7.32 -4.31
CA GLN A 65 12.92 -8.48 -3.47
C GLN A 65 12.13 -8.09 -2.21
N GLN A 66 12.44 -6.94 -1.59
CA GLN A 66 11.69 -6.43 -0.44
C GLN A 66 10.24 -6.12 -0.80
N VAL A 67 10.02 -5.40 -1.91
CA VAL A 67 8.67 -5.09 -2.41
C VAL A 67 7.91 -6.36 -2.75
N LYS A 68 8.56 -7.31 -3.44
CA LYS A 68 7.96 -8.60 -3.80
C LYS A 68 7.54 -9.39 -2.57
N LYS A 69 8.41 -9.49 -1.55
CA LYS A 69 8.09 -10.15 -0.29
C LYS A 69 6.92 -9.44 0.42
N ALA A 70 6.92 -8.11 0.46
CA ALA A 70 5.87 -7.33 1.10
C ALA A 70 4.50 -7.53 0.44
N LYS A 71 4.44 -7.52 -0.90
CA LYS A 71 3.21 -7.86 -1.65
C LYS A 71 2.73 -9.26 -1.31
N LYS A 72 3.62 -10.25 -1.31
CA LYS A 72 3.29 -11.63 -0.91
C LYS A 72 2.75 -11.71 0.52
N SER A 73 3.35 -10.99 1.46
CA SER A 73 2.89 -10.93 2.86
C SER A 73 1.52 -10.23 2.98
N LEU A 74 1.30 -9.14 2.25
CA LEU A 74 -0.01 -8.45 2.20
C LEU A 74 -1.12 -9.39 1.71
N PHE A 75 -0.85 -10.15 0.64
CA PHE A 75 -1.78 -11.11 0.04
C PHE A 75 -1.69 -12.53 0.61
N SER A 76 -1.01 -12.72 1.75
CA SER A 76 -1.04 -14.00 2.48
C SER A 76 -2.41 -14.28 3.14
N LYS A 77 -3.25 -13.25 3.19
CA LYS A 77 -4.65 -13.25 3.63
C LYS A 77 -5.60 -13.16 2.42
N SER A 78 -6.91 -13.20 2.65
CA SER A 78 -7.87 -12.93 1.57
C SER A 78 -7.69 -11.51 1.01
N ARG A 79 -8.07 -11.31 -0.25
CA ARG A 79 -7.99 -10.00 -0.91
C ARG A 79 -8.75 -8.93 -0.12
N GLU A 80 -9.92 -9.26 0.41
CA GLU A 80 -10.74 -8.37 1.24
C GLU A 80 -10.02 -8.00 2.54
N GLN A 81 -9.38 -8.97 3.20
CA GLN A 81 -8.59 -8.71 4.40
C GLN A 81 -7.35 -7.86 4.10
N ALA A 82 -6.71 -8.05 2.95
CA ALA A 82 -5.58 -7.25 2.50
C ALA A 82 -6.00 -5.80 2.20
N LEU A 83 -7.15 -5.61 1.54
CA LEU A 83 -7.73 -4.29 1.32
C LEU A 83 -8.08 -3.61 2.65
N GLN A 84 -8.76 -4.31 3.56
CA GLN A 84 -9.10 -3.77 4.88
C GLN A 84 -7.84 -3.34 5.64
N LEU A 85 -6.80 -4.17 5.66
CA LEU A 85 -5.53 -3.83 6.30
C LEU A 85 -4.88 -2.58 5.70
N THR A 86 -4.99 -2.42 4.38
CA THR A 86 -4.50 -1.23 3.65
C THR A 86 -5.26 0.02 4.07
N LEU A 87 -6.59 -0.03 4.08
CA LEU A 87 -7.44 1.08 4.48
C LEU A 87 -7.27 1.46 5.96
N ASP A 88 -7.15 0.46 6.85
CA ASP A 88 -6.87 0.66 8.28
C ASP A 88 -5.52 1.37 8.47
N THR A 89 -4.51 0.98 7.70
CA THR A 89 -3.19 1.61 7.76
C THR A 89 -3.23 3.04 7.25
N ILE A 90 -3.95 3.32 6.16
CA ILE A 90 -4.20 4.70 5.70
C ILE A 90 -4.86 5.52 6.81
N SER A 91 -5.93 5.00 7.41
CA SER A 91 -6.64 5.71 8.48
C SER A 91 -5.74 6.00 9.68
N LYS A 92 -4.85 5.07 10.01
CA LYS A 92 -4.01 5.16 11.20
C LYS A 92 -2.76 6.00 10.99
N GLU A 93 -2.05 5.80 9.88
CA GLU A 93 -0.74 6.40 9.65
C GLU A 93 -0.88 7.73 8.89
N CYS A 94 -1.69 7.82 7.83
CA CYS A 94 -1.85 9.06 7.08
C CYS A 94 -2.56 10.17 7.87
N ALA A 95 -3.44 9.83 8.82
CA ALA A 95 -4.12 10.83 9.65
C ALA A 95 -3.20 11.52 10.67
N LYS A 96 -2.02 10.97 10.95
CA LYS A 96 -1.06 11.54 11.92
C LYS A 96 -0.22 12.69 11.34
N GLN A 97 -0.35 12.99 10.05
CA GLN A 97 0.61 13.86 9.37
C GLN A 97 0.50 15.33 9.79
N GLN A 98 1.51 15.76 10.53
CA GLN A 98 2.03 17.14 10.60
C GLN A 98 3.34 17.31 9.77
N LYS A 99 3.80 16.24 9.08
CA LYS A 99 5.08 16.15 8.34
C LYS A 99 4.88 15.71 6.89
N ARG A 100 5.92 15.83 6.04
CA ARG A 100 5.92 15.45 4.61
C ARG A 100 5.67 13.95 4.42
N LEU A 101 4.90 13.55 3.41
CA LEU A 101 4.54 12.15 3.14
C LEU A 101 5.74 11.21 2.97
N GLU A 102 6.84 11.73 2.42
CA GLU A 102 8.10 11.00 2.21
C GLU A 102 8.73 10.51 3.52
N GLU A 103 8.38 11.14 4.66
CA GLU A 103 8.87 10.76 5.99
C GLU A 103 8.00 9.68 6.67
N ASP A 104 6.81 9.38 6.12
CA ASP A 104 5.91 8.34 6.60
C ASP A 104 5.77 7.22 5.57
N LEU A 105 6.77 6.33 5.59
CA LEU A 105 6.85 5.18 4.68
C LEU A 105 5.63 4.25 4.80
N ALA A 106 4.98 4.14 5.96
CA ALA A 106 3.80 3.29 6.07
C ALA A 106 2.58 3.92 5.39
N CYS A 107 2.37 5.23 5.54
CA CYS A 107 1.32 5.92 4.78
C CYS A 107 1.59 5.86 3.27
N SER A 108 2.81 6.20 2.83
CA SER A 108 3.21 6.14 1.41
C SER A 108 3.03 4.74 0.81
N GLY A 109 3.45 3.71 1.54
CA GLY A 109 3.29 2.32 1.14
C GLY A 109 1.83 1.86 1.09
N ALA A 110 0.99 2.30 2.02
CA ALA A 110 -0.42 1.94 2.04
C ALA A 110 -1.18 2.59 0.87
N ILE A 111 -0.86 3.84 0.51
CA ILE A 111 -1.38 4.50 -0.69
C ILE A 111 -0.94 3.74 -1.95
N THR A 112 0.34 3.34 -2.01
CA THR A 112 0.88 2.54 -3.12
C THR A 112 0.15 1.21 -3.26
N ALA A 113 -0.15 0.55 -2.13
CA ALA A 113 -0.84 -0.73 -2.12
C ALA A 113 -2.25 -0.67 -2.75
N LEU A 114 -2.91 0.51 -2.76
CA LEU A 114 -4.18 0.69 -3.46
C LEU A 114 -4.12 0.33 -4.94
N TYR A 115 -2.93 0.41 -5.57
CA TYR A 115 -2.71 -0.02 -6.94
C TYR A 115 -3.10 -1.49 -7.16
N PHE A 116 -2.89 -2.36 -6.17
CA PHE A 116 -3.21 -3.78 -6.28
C PHE A 116 -4.72 -4.09 -6.18
N PHE A 117 -5.55 -3.10 -5.85
CA PHE A 117 -6.98 -3.20 -5.59
C PHE A 117 -7.79 -2.38 -6.59
N SER A 118 -7.97 -2.87 -7.83
CA SER A 118 -8.56 -2.10 -8.95
C SER A 118 -9.94 -2.57 -9.43
N SER A 119 -10.51 -3.65 -8.89
CA SER A 119 -11.83 -4.13 -9.33
C SER A 119 -12.94 -3.15 -8.91
N LYS A 120 -14.09 -3.18 -9.58
CA LYS A 120 -15.29 -2.42 -9.18
C LYS A 120 -15.66 -2.55 -7.69
N ASN A 121 -15.49 -3.73 -7.09
CA ASN A 121 -15.78 -3.97 -5.67
C ASN A 121 -14.72 -3.33 -4.75
N ASP A 122 -13.45 -3.40 -5.15
CA ASP A 122 -12.36 -2.72 -4.45
C ASP A 122 -12.61 -1.20 -4.47
N ASP A 123 -12.92 -0.65 -5.64
CA ASP A 123 -13.22 0.76 -5.87
C ASP A 123 -14.39 1.26 -5.00
N ASN A 124 -15.47 0.47 -4.90
CA ASN A 124 -16.58 0.81 -4.01
C ASN A 124 -16.16 0.87 -2.54
N SER A 125 -15.33 -0.06 -2.11
CA SER A 125 -14.81 -0.11 -0.73
C SER A 125 -13.89 1.08 -0.44
N ILE A 126 -12.95 1.37 -1.34
CA ILE A 126 -12.01 2.50 -1.21
C ILE A 126 -12.77 3.82 -1.21
N ARG A 127 -13.69 4.05 -2.16
CA ARG A 127 -14.50 5.29 -2.18
C ARG A 127 -15.36 5.45 -0.93
N SER A 128 -15.95 4.37 -0.43
CA SER A 128 -16.76 4.42 0.80
C SER A 128 -15.91 4.81 2.00
N PHE A 129 -14.73 4.20 2.14
CA PHE A 129 -13.76 4.58 3.17
C PHE A 129 -13.33 6.05 3.06
N LEU A 130 -12.99 6.52 1.85
CA LEU A 130 -12.53 7.90 1.64
C LEU A 130 -13.59 8.96 1.93
N LYS A 131 -14.89 8.61 1.83
CA LYS A 131 -16.00 9.50 2.22
C LYS A 131 -16.14 9.64 3.74
N THR A 132 -15.67 8.67 4.51
CA THR A 132 -15.84 8.62 5.98
C THR A 132 -14.54 8.82 6.75
N THR A 133 -13.39 8.79 6.09
CA THR A 133 -12.08 9.01 6.72
C THR A 133 -11.85 10.49 7.05
N SER A 134 -10.76 10.78 7.75
CA SER A 134 -10.41 12.16 8.09
C SER A 134 -10.09 12.98 6.84
N GLN A 135 -10.39 14.28 6.87
CA GLN A 135 -10.08 15.19 5.76
C GLN A 135 -8.59 15.17 5.39
N ALA A 136 -7.70 15.07 6.39
CA ALA A 136 -6.26 14.97 6.18
C ALA A 136 -5.90 13.69 5.42
N ALA A 137 -6.43 12.52 5.83
CA ALA A 137 -6.17 11.26 5.15
C ALA A 137 -6.73 11.28 3.71
N LEU A 138 -7.95 11.78 3.50
CA LEU A 138 -8.53 11.97 2.16
C LEU A 138 -7.62 12.83 1.28
N GLN A 139 -7.17 13.97 1.80
CA GLN A 139 -6.30 14.88 1.06
C GLN A 139 -5.01 14.18 0.65
N ILE A 140 -4.32 13.53 1.59
CA ILE A 140 -3.06 12.84 1.35
C ILE A 140 -3.21 11.71 0.32
N VAL A 141 -4.23 10.86 0.47
CA VAL A 141 -4.45 9.70 -0.41
C VAL A 141 -4.70 10.12 -1.86
N VAL A 142 -5.49 11.18 -2.06
CA VAL A 142 -5.89 11.62 -3.40
C VAL A 142 -4.80 12.48 -4.04
N SER A 143 -4.16 13.39 -3.31
CA SER A 143 -3.09 14.24 -3.87
C SER A 143 -1.82 13.48 -4.21
N ASN A 144 -1.60 12.31 -3.60
CA ASN A 144 -0.48 11.42 -3.88
C ASN A 144 -0.90 10.19 -4.70
N GLY A 145 -1.96 10.34 -5.51
CA GLY A 145 -2.57 9.27 -6.29
C GLY A 145 -1.81 8.81 -7.54
N ASN A 146 -0.52 9.16 -7.65
CA ASN A 146 0.27 9.22 -8.88
C ASN A 146 0.27 7.92 -9.70
N MET A 147 0.19 6.77 -9.03
CA MET A 147 0.15 5.47 -9.70
C MET A 147 -1.18 4.74 -9.51
N TRP A 148 -1.81 4.83 -8.34
CA TRP A 148 -2.99 4.02 -8.06
C TRP A 148 -4.28 4.61 -8.65
N LEU A 149 -4.35 5.91 -8.94
CA LEU A 149 -5.54 6.50 -9.59
C LEU A 149 -5.67 6.14 -11.07
N SER A 150 -4.58 5.82 -11.76
CA SER A 150 -4.62 5.53 -13.20
C SER A 150 -5.30 4.21 -13.54
N ASN A 151 -5.36 3.26 -12.58
CA ASN A 151 -5.93 1.93 -12.79
C ASN A 151 -7.33 1.75 -12.18
N ARG A 152 -8.09 2.84 -12.01
CA ARG A 152 -9.47 2.81 -11.53
C ARG A 152 -10.45 2.46 -12.66
N GLU A 153 -11.40 1.56 -12.40
CA GLU A 153 -12.41 1.15 -13.40
C GLU A 153 -13.50 2.21 -13.63
N ASP A 154 -14.03 2.82 -12.56
CA ASP A 154 -15.14 3.77 -12.64
C ASP A 154 -14.64 5.23 -12.54
N LYS A 155 -14.04 5.72 -13.62
CA LYS A 155 -13.45 7.06 -13.67
C LYS A 155 -14.45 8.16 -13.30
N ALA A 156 -15.71 8.05 -13.73
CA ALA A 156 -16.73 9.06 -13.44
C ALA A 156 -17.01 9.19 -11.93
N ALA A 157 -17.15 8.07 -11.22
CA ALA A 157 -17.35 8.09 -9.76
C ALA A 157 -16.12 8.67 -9.02
N TRP A 158 -14.91 8.41 -9.53
CA TRP A 158 -13.68 8.99 -8.97
C TRP A 158 -13.57 10.50 -9.24
N GLN A 159 -13.90 10.96 -10.45
CA GLN A 159 -13.97 12.38 -10.79
C GLN A 159 -14.95 13.12 -9.87
N GLU A 160 -16.12 12.54 -9.60
CA GLU A 160 -17.11 13.12 -8.68
C GLU A 160 -16.56 13.24 -7.26
N LEU A 161 -15.89 12.19 -6.75
CA LEU A 161 -15.26 12.21 -5.43
C LEU A 161 -14.19 13.30 -5.36
N ILE A 162 -13.30 13.39 -6.36
CA ILE A 162 -12.23 14.39 -6.42
C ILE A 162 -12.83 15.81 -6.49
N ALA A 163 -13.87 16.03 -7.30
CA ALA A 163 -14.51 17.32 -7.44
C ALA A 163 -15.12 17.81 -6.11
N LYS A 164 -15.79 16.90 -5.38
CA LYS A 164 -16.43 17.18 -4.08
C LYS A 164 -15.46 17.18 -2.89
N SER A 165 -14.24 16.71 -3.08
CA SER A 165 -13.21 16.67 -2.02
C SER A 165 -12.77 18.10 -1.62
N PRO A 166 -12.23 18.27 -0.40
CA PRO A 166 -11.71 19.55 0.08
C PRO A 166 -10.27 19.85 -0.40
N LEU A 167 -9.80 19.15 -1.44
CA LEU A 167 -8.50 19.39 -2.07
C LEU A 167 -8.38 20.81 -2.64
N SER A 168 -7.13 21.28 -2.76
CA SER A 168 -6.84 22.51 -3.51
C SER A 168 -7.19 22.34 -5.00
N ALA A 169 -7.38 23.45 -5.73
CA ALA A 169 -7.65 23.39 -7.16
C ALA A 169 -6.50 22.72 -7.95
N GLU A 170 -5.26 22.94 -7.52
CA GLU A 170 -4.07 22.32 -8.09
C GLU A 170 -4.04 20.81 -7.85
N ASP A 171 -4.26 20.38 -6.60
CA ASP A 171 -4.32 18.95 -6.26
C ASP A 171 -5.43 18.23 -7.03
N LYS A 172 -6.61 18.86 -7.18
CA LYS A 172 -7.71 18.32 -7.99
C LYS A 172 -7.28 18.14 -9.43
N LYS A 173 -6.64 19.14 -10.03
CA LYS A 173 -6.15 19.09 -11.40
C LYS A 173 -5.14 17.96 -11.59
N ILE A 174 -4.17 17.84 -10.68
CA ILE A 174 -3.15 16.78 -10.71
C ILE A 174 -3.80 15.39 -10.58
N SER A 175 -4.73 15.22 -9.64
CA SER A 175 -5.44 13.95 -9.41
C SER A 175 -6.25 13.52 -10.64
N LEU A 176 -6.90 14.47 -11.31
CA LEU A 176 -7.66 14.21 -12.54
C LEU A 176 -6.75 13.81 -13.70
N ILE A 177 -5.57 14.42 -13.83
CA ILE A 177 -4.56 14.01 -14.84
C ILE A 177 -4.19 12.54 -14.62
N TYR A 178 -3.86 12.14 -13.39
CA TYR A 178 -3.49 10.75 -13.09
C TYR A 178 -4.65 9.76 -13.30
N LEU A 179 -5.88 10.15 -12.99
CA LEU A 179 -7.06 9.33 -13.24
C LEU A 179 -7.29 9.07 -14.74
N ASP A 180 -6.95 10.04 -15.58
CA ASP A 180 -7.11 9.93 -17.03
C ASP A 180 -5.91 9.24 -17.70
N MET A 181 -4.75 9.13 -17.04
CA MET A 181 -3.61 8.37 -17.54
C MET A 181 -3.94 6.88 -17.71
N GLU A 182 -3.39 6.27 -18.76
CA GLU A 182 -3.44 4.82 -18.93
C GLU A 182 -2.50 4.12 -17.95
N PRO A 183 -2.91 2.98 -17.36
CA PRO A 183 -2.01 2.12 -16.61
C PRO A 183 -0.83 1.71 -17.49
N GLN A 184 0.39 1.88 -17.00
CA GLN A 184 1.57 1.45 -17.75
C GLN A 184 1.71 -0.07 -17.62
N GLU A 185 1.38 -0.80 -18.69
CA GLU A 185 1.36 -2.28 -18.71
C GLU A 185 2.73 -2.90 -18.39
N ASN A 186 3.83 -2.25 -18.80
CA ASN A 186 5.19 -2.74 -18.61
C ASN A 186 5.78 -2.47 -17.21
N GLN A 187 4.98 -1.99 -16.25
CA GLN A 187 5.45 -1.73 -14.90
C GLN A 187 5.76 -3.02 -14.16
N THR A 188 6.90 -3.05 -13.49
CA THR A 188 7.34 -4.20 -12.68
C THR A 188 6.37 -4.56 -11.57
N ILE A 189 5.62 -3.57 -11.05
CA ILE A 189 4.59 -3.77 -10.04
C ILE A 189 3.50 -4.76 -10.47
N ASN A 190 3.21 -4.83 -11.78
CA ASN A 190 2.24 -5.76 -12.38
C ASN A 190 2.73 -7.21 -12.34
N HIS A 191 4.05 -7.42 -12.39
CA HIS A 191 4.69 -8.73 -12.54
C HIS A 191 5.41 -9.19 -11.27
N LEU A 192 5.12 -8.58 -10.12
CA LEU A 192 5.72 -8.99 -8.84
C LEU A 192 5.41 -10.46 -8.47
N ASP A 193 4.40 -11.07 -9.10
CA ASP A 193 3.97 -12.44 -8.81
C ASP A 193 4.56 -13.49 -9.80
N ASP A 194 5.15 -13.06 -10.92
CA ASP A 194 5.43 -13.92 -12.08
C ASP A 194 6.84 -14.55 -12.13
N SER A 195 7.68 -14.33 -11.12
CA SER A 195 9.09 -14.76 -11.14
C SER A 195 9.48 -15.67 -9.98
N VAL A 196 9.07 -16.94 -9.99
CA VAL A 196 9.70 -17.97 -9.13
C VAL A 196 10.86 -18.61 -9.88
#